data_AF-U7P7C1-F1
#
_entry.id   AF-U7P7C1-F1
#
_cell.length_a   1.000
_cell.length_b   1.000
_cell.length_c   1.000
_cell.angle_alpha   90.00
_cell.angle_beta   90.00
_cell.angle_gamma   90.00
#
_symmetry.space_group_name_H-M   'P 1'
#
loop_
_entity.id
_entity.type
_entity.pdbx_description
1 polymer ?
#
loop_
_entity_poly.entity_id
_entity_poly.type
_entity_poly.pdbx_seq_one_letter_code
_entity_poly.pdbx_strand_id
1 'polypeptide(L)'
;MASPLDVDTAYARVRSEFGFRSDADFNPNSNSDQWAMMDNAWHFDATPGAFYQMSDYARQAVNGAEHSLVLKTQIQRDGSGSRINVEYLPTTSAGYDGDAMGEALEERFRMALR
;
A
#
# COMPACT_ATOMS: atom_id res chain seq x y z
N MET A 1 5.44 9.60 6.68
CA MET A 1 6.69 10.10 6.07
C MET A 1 6.39 11.19 5.04
N ALA A 2 7.34 12.10 4.79
CA ALA A 2 7.22 13.11 3.75
C ALA A 2 8.07 12.74 2.53
N SER A 3 7.62 13.10 1.33
CA SER A 3 8.31 12.89 0.06
C SER A 3 8.35 14.19 -0.74
N PRO A 4 9.46 14.50 -1.44
CA PRO A 4 9.53 15.67 -2.34
C PRO A 4 8.73 15.47 -3.62
N LEU A 5 8.29 14.23 -3.92
CA LEU A 5 7.48 13.92 -5.10
C LEU A 5 6.07 14.49 -4.94
N ASP A 6 5.51 14.99 -6.04
CA ASP A 6 4.09 15.30 -6.10
C ASP A 6 3.24 14.05 -5.83
N VAL A 7 2.00 14.29 -5.42
CA VAL A 7 1.08 13.25 -4.93
C VAL A 7 0.80 12.15 -5.98
N ASP A 8 0.71 12.49 -7.26
CA ASP A 8 0.39 11.54 -8.33
C ASP A 8 1.62 10.68 -8.65
N THR A 9 2.81 11.28 -8.68
CA THR A 9 4.07 10.55 -8.85
C THR A 9 4.33 9.61 -7.68
N ALA A 10 4.14 10.08 -6.44
CA ALA A 10 4.27 9.24 -5.25
C ALA A 10 3.28 8.06 -5.28
N TYR A 11 2.03 8.32 -5.64
CA TYR A 11 1.01 7.29 -5.84
C TYR A 11 1.44 6.24 -6.88
N ALA A 12 1.86 6.67 -8.06
CA ALA A 12 2.23 5.75 -9.13
C ALA A 12 3.37 4.80 -8.71
N ARG A 13 4.38 5.32 -8.01
CA ARG A 13 5.52 4.53 -7.53
C ARG A 13 5.13 3.55 -6.43
N VAL A 14 4.40 4.02 -5.41
CA VAL A 14 3.93 3.16 -4.32
C VAL A 14 2.98 2.09 -4.83
N ARG A 15 2.03 2.44 -5.70
CA ARG A 15 1.12 1.47 -6.32
C ARG A 15 1.89 0.39 -7.06
N SER A 16 2.88 0.77 -7.86
CA SER A 16 3.71 -0.19 -8.60
C SER A 16 4.56 -1.07 -7.69
N GLU A 17 5.14 -0.52 -6.63
CA GLU A 17 6.03 -1.26 -5.72
C GLU A 17 5.28 -2.31 -4.92
N PHE A 18 4.08 -1.97 -4.42
CA PHE A 18 3.32 -2.82 -3.52
C PHE A 18 2.18 -3.58 -4.20
N GLY A 19 1.91 -3.30 -5.48
CA GLY A 19 0.90 -4.00 -6.27
C GLY A 19 -0.54 -3.66 -5.88
N PHE A 20 -0.78 -2.46 -5.35
CA PHE A 20 -2.13 -2.02 -4.97
C PHE A 20 -3.07 -2.02 -6.19
N ARG A 21 -4.21 -2.69 -6.08
CA ARG A 21 -5.24 -2.70 -7.12
C ARG A 21 -6.19 -1.53 -6.95
N SER A 22 -6.54 -0.91 -8.07
CA SER A 22 -7.59 0.10 -8.22
C SER A 22 -8.85 -0.54 -8.81
N ASP A 23 -9.98 0.18 -8.82
CA ASP A 23 -11.21 -0.29 -9.46
C ASP A 23 -11.01 -0.77 -10.91
N ALA A 24 -10.11 -0.11 -11.65
CA ALA A 24 -9.82 -0.40 -13.05
C ALA A 24 -9.08 -1.74 -13.27
N ASP A 25 -8.49 -2.32 -12.21
CA ASP A 25 -7.77 -3.59 -12.29
C ASP A 25 -8.70 -4.81 -12.13
N PHE A 26 -9.97 -4.59 -11.79
CA PHE A 26 -10.96 -5.65 -11.61
C PHE A 26 -11.85 -5.80 -12.84
N ASN A 27 -12.13 -7.04 -13.21
CA ASN A 27 -13.16 -7.36 -14.19
C ASN A 27 -14.52 -7.51 -13.49
N PRO A 28 -15.50 -6.61 -13.74
CA PRO A 28 -16.79 -6.67 -13.07
C PRO A 28 -17.62 -7.91 -13.43
N ASN A 29 -17.23 -8.67 -14.47
CA ASN A 29 -17.89 -9.92 -14.85
C ASN A 29 -17.23 -11.16 -14.25
N SER A 30 -16.15 -10.99 -13.47
CA SER A 30 -15.45 -12.08 -12.81
C SER A 30 -15.94 -12.20 -11.37
N ASN A 31 -16.51 -13.35 -11.02
CA ASN A 31 -16.95 -13.60 -9.64
C ASN A 31 -15.77 -13.47 -8.66
N SER A 32 -14.56 -13.94 -9.01
CA SER A 32 -13.40 -13.81 -8.12
C SER A 32 -13.04 -12.35 -7.84
N ASP A 33 -13.20 -11.49 -8.83
CA ASP A 33 -12.84 -10.08 -8.74
C ASP A 33 -13.88 -9.33 -7.91
N GLN A 34 -15.16 -9.66 -8.09
CA GLN A 34 -16.24 -9.18 -7.23
C GLN A 34 -16.00 -9.58 -5.77
N TRP A 35 -15.63 -10.84 -5.51
CA TRP A 35 -15.29 -11.30 -4.16
C TRP A 35 -14.08 -10.56 -3.59
N ALA A 36 -13.06 -10.29 -4.40
CA ALA A 36 -11.87 -9.54 -3.97
C ALA A 36 -12.21 -8.07 -3.64
N MET A 37 -13.09 -7.43 -4.41
CA MET A 37 -13.58 -6.07 -4.12
C MET A 37 -14.45 -6.01 -2.85
N MET A 38 -15.07 -7.13 -2.46
CA MET A 38 -15.83 -7.24 -1.21
C MET A 38 -14.98 -7.63 0.00
N ASP A 39 -13.70 -8.00 -0.21
CA ASP A 39 -12.79 -8.33 0.88
C ASP A 39 -12.43 -7.07 1.67
N ASN A 40 -12.54 -7.13 3.00
CA ASN A 40 -12.21 -6.02 3.90
C ASN A 40 -10.73 -5.60 3.83
N ALA A 41 -9.86 -6.43 3.27
CA ALA A 41 -8.48 -6.08 2.99
C ALA A 41 -8.34 -5.09 1.83
N TRP A 42 -9.28 -5.08 0.86
CA TRP A 42 -9.19 -4.22 -0.31
C TRP A 42 -9.96 -2.91 -0.13
N HIS A 43 -9.34 -1.80 -0.50
CA HIS A 43 -9.99 -0.49 -0.58
C HIS A 43 -9.21 0.43 -1.52
N PHE A 44 -9.93 1.21 -2.32
CA PHE A 44 -9.34 2.23 -3.18
C PHE A 44 -10.20 3.48 -3.18
N ASP A 45 -9.59 4.64 -2.92
CA ASP A 45 -10.20 5.96 -3.06
C ASP A 45 -9.16 6.92 -3.63
N ALA A 46 -9.54 7.74 -4.59
CA ALA A 46 -8.63 8.58 -5.34
C ALA A 46 -9.26 9.91 -5.73
N THR A 47 -8.56 11.00 -5.38
CA THR A 47 -8.75 12.34 -5.91
C THR A 47 -7.43 12.79 -6.53
N PRO A 48 -7.21 12.56 -7.85
CA PRO A 48 -5.97 12.90 -8.52
C PRO A 48 -5.54 14.34 -8.28
N GLY A 49 -4.24 14.56 -8.07
CA GLY A 49 -3.66 15.85 -7.71
C GLY A 49 -3.84 16.27 -6.25
N ALA A 50 -4.54 15.47 -5.42
CA ALA A 50 -4.79 15.80 -4.02
C ALA A 50 -4.60 14.64 -3.04
N PHE A 51 -5.15 13.46 -3.31
CA PHE A 51 -5.28 12.39 -2.34
C PHE A 51 -5.43 11.01 -2.97
N TYR A 52 -4.82 10.00 -2.34
CA TYR A 52 -5.04 8.59 -2.61
C TYR A 52 -5.10 7.81 -1.30
N GLN A 53 -6.02 6.85 -1.21
CA GLN A 53 -6.07 5.83 -0.17
C GLN A 53 -6.15 4.46 -0.82
N MET A 54 -5.24 3.58 -0.43
CA MET A 54 -5.13 2.22 -0.98
C MET A 54 -5.00 1.24 0.17
N SER A 55 -5.71 0.11 0.07
CA SER A 55 -5.56 -1.05 0.95
C SER A 55 -5.58 -2.30 0.09
N ASP A 56 -4.66 -3.21 0.32
CA ASP A 56 -4.66 -4.54 -0.30
C ASP A 56 -3.76 -5.51 0.50
N TYR A 57 -3.79 -6.79 0.13
CA TYR A 57 -2.78 -7.74 0.58
C TYR A 57 -1.42 -7.40 -0.05
N ALA A 58 -0.39 -7.38 0.80
CA ALA A 58 1.00 -7.25 0.40
C ALA A 58 1.84 -8.39 0.99
N ARG A 59 3.05 -8.52 0.45
CA ARG A 59 4.09 -9.42 0.95
C ARG A 59 5.31 -8.62 1.37
N GLN A 60 5.90 -9.01 2.48
CA GLN A 60 7.14 -8.43 2.97
C GLN A 60 8.03 -9.53 3.56
N ALA A 61 9.30 -9.53 3.16
CA ALA A 61 10.31 -10.42 3.72
C ALA A 61 10.92 -9.78 4.98
N VAL A 62 10.96 -10.53 6.08
CA VAL A 62 11.57 -10.15 7.36
C VAL A 62 12.28 -11.37 7.93
N ASN A 63 13.51 -11.21 8.42
CA ASN A 63 14.28 -12.30 9.05
C ASN A 63 14.38 -13.59 8.21
N GLY A 64 14.42 -13.44 6.87
CA GLY A 64 14.51 -14.58 5.93
C GLY A 64 13.19 -15.32 5.67
N ALA A 65 12.06 -14.86 6.22
CA ALA A 65 10.74 -15.40 5.97
C ALA A 65 9.84 -14.37 5.24
N GLU A 66 8.99 -14.85 4.34
CA GLU A 66 7.97 -14.01 3.71
C GLU A 66 6.71 -13.99 4.58
N HIS A 67 6.19 -12.79 4.84
CA HIS A 67 4.95 -12.58 5.56
C HIS A 67 3.91 -11.91 4.67
N SER A 68 2.67 -12.41 4.74
CA SER A 68 1.51 -11.73 4.17
C SER A 68 0.91 -10.78 5.20
N LEU A 69 0.49 -9.62 4.73
CA LEU A 69 -0.11 -8.56 5.55
C LEU A 69 -1.14 -7.81 4.72
N VAL A 70 -2.10 -7.17 5.39
CA VAL A 70 -2.91 -6.12 4.79
C VAL A 70 -2.14 -4.82 4.95
N LEU A 71 -1.82 -4.16 3.85
CA LEU A 71 -1.12 -2.88 3.83
C LEU A 71 -2.13 -1.79 3.50
N LYS A 72 -2.14 -0.70 4.27
CA LYS A 72 -2.92 0.49 4.02
C LYS A 72 -2.00 1.66 3.82
N THR A 73 -2.21 2.41 2.76
CA THR A 73 -1.43 3.61 2.44
C THR A 73 -2.35 4.77 2.14
N GLN A 74 -2.10 5.91 2.77
CA GLN A 74 -2.68 7.19 2.40
C GLN A 74 -1.58 8.11 1.89
N ILE A 75 -1.81 8.75 0.75
CA ILE A 75 -0.90 9.71 0.13
C ILE A 75 -1.68 10.99 -0.08
N GLN A 76 -1.21 12.09 0.52
CA GLN A 76 -1.88 13.38 0.47
C GLN A 76 -0.90 14.44 -0.02
N ARG A 77 -1.41 15.41 -0.77
CA ARG A 77 -0.60 16.57 -1.18
C ARG A 77 -0.09 17.35 0.03
N ASP A 78 1.19 17.68 0.03
CA ASP A 78 1.83 18.52 1.06
C ASP A 78 2.70 19.58 0.35
N GLY A 79 2.10 20.74 0.06
CA GLY A 79 2.74 21.79 -0.75
C GLY A 79 3.02 21.34 -2.18
N SER A 80 4.30 21.32 -2.57
CA SER A 80 4.79 20.76 -3.84
C SER A 80 5.12 19.27 -3.77
N GLY A 81 5.13 18.68 -2.56
CA GLY A 81 5.43 17.27 -2.32
C GLY A 81 4.20 16.50 -1.84
N SER A 82 4.46 15.42 -1.10
CA SER A 82 3.43 14.54 -0.58
C SER A 82 3.74 14.03 0.82
N ARG A 83 2.68 13.74 1.58
CA ARG A 83 2.72 13.07 2.87
C ARG A 83 2.12 11.68 2.72
N ILE A 84 2.87 10.67 3.17
CA ILE A 84 2.51 9.26 3.10
C ILE A 84 2.31 8.74 4.53
N ASN A 85 1.14 8.18 4.82
CA ASN A 85 0.87 7.41 6.03
C ASN A 85 0.71 5.95 5.67
N VAL A 86 1.29 5.07 6.47
CA VAL A 86 1.29 3.62 6.24
C VAL A 86 0.81 2.94 7.50
N GLU A 87 -0.14 2.03 7.35
CA GLU A 87 -0.57 1.11 8.39
C GLU A 87 -0.48 -0.32 7.85
N TYR A 88 -0.22 -1.28 8.71
CA TYR A 88 -0.17 -2.69 8.31
C TYR A 88 -0.76 -3.58 9.38
N LEU A 89 -1.41 -4.66 8.95
CA LEU A 89 -1.91 -5.70 9.83
C LEU A 89 -1.42 -7.07 9.33
N PRO A 90 -0.77 -7.89 10.19
CA PRO A 90 -0.40 -9.23 9.80
C PRO A 90 -1.64 -10.10 9.51
N THR A 91 -1.57 -10.96 8.50
CA THR A 91 -2.62 -11.99 8.27
C THR A 91 -2.42 -13.23 9.15
N THR A 92 -1.23 -13.39 9.74
CA THR A 92 -0.88 -14.44 10.71
C THR A 92 0.05 -13.90 11.79
N SER A 93 -0.15 -14.32 13.03
CA SER A 93 0.62 -13.85 14.20
C SER A 93 1.85 -14.69 14.53
N ALA A 94 1.99 -15.89 13.97
CA ALA A 94 3.07 -16.81 14.32
C ALA A 94 4.43 -16.29 13.80
N GLY A 95 5.37 -16.03 14.71
CA GLY A 95 6.72 -15.57 14.37
C GLY A 95 6.77 -14.14 13.81
N TYR A 96 5.74 -13.33 14.06
CA TYR A 96 5.64 -11.96 13.57
C TYR A 96 6.41 -10.99 14.47
N ASP A 97 7.47 -10.41 13.94
CA ASP A 97 8.22 -9.31 14.57
C ASP A 97 7.70 -7.98 14.01
N GLY A 98 6.91 -7.26 14.82
CA GLY A 98 6.24 -6.04 14.40
C GLY A 98 7.19 -4.87 14.16
N ASP A 99 8.29 -4.79 14.92
CA ASP A 99 9.27 -3.71 14.80
C ASP A 99 10.12 -3.93 13.54
N ALA A 100 10.63 -5.14 13.35
CA ALA A 100 11.38 -5.50 12.14
C ALA A 100 10.53 -5.36 10.87
N MET A 101 9.23 -5.66 10.94
CA MET A 101 8.29 -5.42 9.84
C MET A 101 8.13 -3.93 9.54
N GLY A 102 7.98 -3.10 10.58
CA GLY A 102 7.85 -1.65 10.43
C GLY A 102 9.08 -1.04 9.76
N GLU A 103 10.28 -1.42 10.20
CA GLU A 103 11.54 -0.96 9.61
C GLU A 103 11.68 -1.41 8.14
N ALA A 104 11.36 -2.68 7.85
CA ALA A 104 11.46 -3.22 6.50
C ALA A 104 10.48 -2.54 5.53
N LEU A 105 9.24 -2.29 5.98
CA LEU A 105 8.25 -1.55 5.19
C LEU A 105 8.70 -0.11 4.99
N GLU A 106 9.14 0.58 6.05
CA GLU A 106 9.58 1.97 5.94
C GLU A 106 10.72 2.12 4.92
N GLU A 107 11.73 1.25 4.96
CA GLU A 107 12.83 1.29 4.01
C GLU A 107 12.37 1.01 2.58
N ARG A 108 11.46 0.04 2.39
CA ARG A 108 10.89 -0.24 1.06
C ARG A 108 10.10 0.95 0.51
N PHE A 109 9.33 1.64 1.34
CA PHE A 109 8.66 2.89 0.97
C PHE A 109 9.65 3.98 0.59
N ARG A 110 10.73 4.15 1.37
CA ARG A 110 11.79 5.12 1.03
C ARG A 110 12.43 4.80 -0.31
N MET A 111 12.69 3.52 -0.61
CA MET A 111 13.24 3.12 -1.91
C MET A 111 12.28 3.42 -3.06
N ALA A 112 10.98 3.13 -2.90
CA ALA A 112 9.97 3.44 -3.90
C ALA A 112 9.83 4.95 -4.16
N LEU A 113 10.13 5.80 -3.17
CA LEU A 113 9.96 7.25 -3.24
C LEU A 113 11.26 8.03 -3.59
N ARG A 114 12.37 7.35 -3.89
CA ARG A 114 13.59 7.95 -4.45
C ARG A 114 13.44 8.16 -5.95
#